data_AF-A0A392M1T4-F1
#
_entry.id   AF-A0A392M1T4-F1
#
_cell.length_a   1.000
_cell.length_b   1.000
_cell.length_c   1.000
_cell.angle_alpha   90.00
_cell.angle_beta   90.00
_cell.angle_gamma   90.00
#
_symmetry.space_group_name_H-M   'P 1'
#
loop_
_entity.id
_entity.type
_entity.pdbx_description
1 polymer ?
#
loop_
_entity_poly.entity_id
_entity_poly.type
_entity_poly.pdbx_seq_one_letter_code
_entity_poly.pdbx_strand_id
1 'polypeptide(L)'
;MLDQTALHVAAIGAQWKLVEKLVQLMPANMVIELDSKGFTCLHYVAFGKSVDAAKALVTKNSSVTQVPDFIGFTPLYHCITSTRCKEMAWYLVFNTIINDRSACPFSDDELSCLLGAGFHDIAMYILKRYPTAFSDSSFLMLFTLSELPSHFQSGHNFGFWKRCIYHCVPRELEYGNTIWNVLQTLVPSIKLARDAKLRHVSAVRVVEFVCSQVSANNDSQFWQSPNVGIIFNAISSGIVEIVSICFRLFPDLVWTHNPNEGYAAQVAIRNRQEKVFSLLCKMPSICKMQVMHIFTSGPYTSTSHLAARFASQVKSIPGAAFQMQRELQWFKVCFI
;
A
#
# COMPACT_ATOMS: atom_id res chain seq x y z
N MET A 1 -2.26 -36.83 -21.05
CA MET A 1 -2.43 -35.99 -22.25
C MET A 1 -2.70 -34.59 -21.74
N LEU A 2 -1.98 -33.58 -22.25
CA LEU A 2 -2.19 -32.19 -21.84
C LEU A 2 -3.50 -31.73 -22.51
N ASP A 3 -4.56 -31.46 -21.75
CA ASP A 3 -5.78 -30.79 -22.25
C ASP A 3 -5.49 -29.30 -22.53
N GLN A 4 -4.42 -29.03 -23.29
CA GLN A 4 -4.01 -27.70 -23.68
C GLN A 4 -4.56 -27.43 -25.08
N THR A 5 -5.58 -26.58 -25.13
CA THR A 5 -6.03 -26.01 -26.40
C THR A 5 -4.89 -25.21 -27.06
N ALA A 6 -4.93 -25.06 -28.38
CA ALA A 6 -3.95 -24.24 -29.12
C ALA A 6 -3.83 -22.81 -28.56
N LEU A 7 -4.91 -22.31 -27.95
CA LEU A 7 -4.95 -21.03 -27.25
C LEU A 7 -4.03 -20.99 -26.03
N HIS A 8 -4.07 -22.02 -25.17
CA HIS A 8 -3.20 -22.12 -23.99
C HIS A 8 -1.73 -22.22 -24.39
N VAL A 9 -1.40 -23.05 -25.39
CA VAL A 9 -0.03 -23.19 -25.89
C VAL A 9 0.51 -21.87 -26.43
N ALA A 10 -0.30 -21.12 -27.20
CA ALA A 10 0.08 -19.81 -27.70
C ALA A 10 0.36 -18.79 -26.57
N ALA A 11 -0.48 -18.80 -25.52
CA ALA A 11 -0.30 -17.92 -24.37
C ALA A 11 0.92 -18.29 -23.52
N ILE A 12 1.17 -19.59 -23.29
CA ILE A 12 2.37 -20.09 -22.61
C ILE A 12 3.64 -19.67 -23.37
N GLY A 13 3.61 -19.75 -24.70
CA GLY A 13 4.71 -19.32 -25.57
C GLY A 13 4.83 -17.80 -25.75
N ALA A 14 4.04 -17.00 -25.01
CA ALA A 14 3.97 -15.54 -25.12
C ALA A 14 3.69 -15.00 -26.54
N GLN A 15 2.99 -15.79 -27.37
CA GLN A 15 2.66 -15.45 -28.75
C GLN A 15 1.37 -14.61 -28.80
N TRP A 16 1.39 -13.39 -28.27
CA TRP A 16 0.20 -12.56 -28.07
C TRP A 16 -0.60 -12.28 -29.35
N LYS A 17 0.10 -12.01 -30.46
CA LYS A 17 -0.56 -11.82 -31.77
C LYS A 17 -1.26 -13.09 -32.26
N LEU A 18 -0.72 -14.26 -31.93
CA LEU A 18 -1.36 -15.54 -32.25
C LEU A 18 -2.58 -15.76 -31.35
N VAL A 19 -2.48 -15.46 -30.05
CA VAL A 19 -3.61 -15.47 -29.11
C VAL A 19 -4.75 -14.60 -29.66
N GLU A 20 -4.48 -13.35 -30.03
CA GLU A 20 -5.48 -12.43 -30.60
C GLU A 20 -6.17 -13.02 -31.84
N LYS A 21 -5.40 -13.60 -32.78
CA LYS A 21 -5.96 -14.23 -33.98
C LYS A 21 -6.80 -15.47 -33.66
N LEU A 22 -6.33 -16.34 -32.76
CA LEU A 22 -7.04 -17.56 -32.38
C LEU A 22 -8.37 -17.24 -31.71
N VAL A 23 -8.40 -16.25 -30.80
CA VAL A 23 -9.61 -15.81 -30.10
C VAL A 23 -10.72 -15.36 -31.06
N GLN A 24 -10.35 -14.72 -32.18
CA GLN A 24 -11.33 -14.32 -33.19
C GLN A 24 -12.01 -15.53 -33.85
N LEU A 25 -11.28 -16.62 -34.07
CA LEU A 25 -11.73 -17.81 -34.82
C LEU A 25 -12.48 -18.84 -33.98
N MET A 26 -12.34 -18.83 -32.66
CA MET A 26 -12.97 -19.81 -31.76
C MET A 26 -14.32 -19.34 -31.21
N PRO A 27 -15.17 -20.25 -30.71
CA PRO A 27 -16.39 -19.86 -30.01
C PRO A 27 -16.09 -19.34 -28.59
N ALA A 28 -16.99 -18.52 -28.03
CA ALA A 28 -16.78 -17.79 -26.79
C ALA A 28 -16.64 -18.67 -25.53
N ASN A 29 -17.23 -19.87 -25.54
CA ASN A 29 -17.12 -20.85 -24.45
C ASN A 29 -15.70 -21.43 -24.30
N MET A 30 -14.90 -21.46 -25.38
CA MET A 30 -13.52 -21.97 -25.32
C MET A 30 -12.56 -21.03 -24.58
N VAL A 31 -12.93 -19.75 -24.44
CA VAL A 31 -12.11 -18.72 -23.78
C VAL A 31 -12.02 -18.96 -22.26
N ILE A 32 -13.02 -19.62 -21.68
CA ILE A 32 -13.12 -19.90 -20.25
C ILE A 32 -12.67 -21.32 -19.88
N GLU A 33 -12.23 -22.12 -20.85
CA GLU A 33 -11.72 -23.46 -20.56
C GLU A 33 -10.43 -23.39 -19.75
N LEU A 34 -10.31 -24.33 -18.82
CA LEU A 34 -9.12 -24.52 -18.00
C LEU A 34 -8.24 -25.57 -18.66
N ASP A 35 -6.93 -25.32 -18.68
CA ASP A 35 -5.96 -26.32 -19.08
C ASP A 35 -5.73 -27.36 -17.96
N SER A 36 -4.84 -28.33 -18.21
CA SER A 36 -4.47 -29.35 -17.22
C SER A 36 -3.87 -28.83 -15.91
N LYS A 37 -3.42 -27.56 -15.89
CA LYS A 37 -2.89 -26.89 -14.69
C LYS A 37 -3.96 -26.05 -13.98
N GLY A 38 -5.18 -26.03 -14.51
CA GLY A 38 -6.28 -25.25 -13.99
C GLY A 38 -6.25 -23.80 -14.40
N PHE A 39 -5.51 -23.41 -15.44
CA PHE A 39 -5.45 -22.02 -15.88
C PHE A 39 -6.29 -21.79 -17.13
N THR A 40 -7.06 -20.71 -17.16
CA THR A 40 -7.54 -20.12 -18.42
C THR A 40 -6.39 -19.47 -19.19
N CYS A 41 -6.60 -19.24 -20.48
CA CYS A 41 -5.69 -18.42 -21.29
C CYS A 41 -5.43 -17.04 -20.68
N LEU A 42 -6.43 -16.41 -20.04
CA LEU A 42 -6.29 -15.09 -19.46
C LEU A 42 -5.30 -15.07 -18.27
N HIS A 43 -5.18 -16.16 -17.50
CA HIS A 43 -4.15 -16.28 -16.46
C HIS A 43 -2.73 -16.17 -17.06
N TYR A 44 -2.48 -16.89 -18.15
CA TYR A 44 -1.20 -16.81 -18.85
C TYR A 44 -0.93 -15.43 -19.44
N VAL A 45 -1.95 -14.78 -19.98
CA VAL A 45 -1.84 -13.39 -20.47
C VAL A 45 -1.57 -12.41 -19.32
N ALA A 46 -2.16 -12.63 -18.14
CA ALA A 46 -1.89 -11.85 -16.93
C ALA A 46 -0.43 -11.99 -16.46
N PHE A 47 0.18 -13.19 -16.60
CA PHE A 47 1.63 -13.39 -16.42
C PHE A 47 2.47 -12.72 -17.51
N GLY A 48 1.94 -12.68 -18.73
CA GLY A 48 2.61 -12.13 -19.92
C GLY A 48 2.54 -10.62 -20.08
N LYS A 49 1.73 -9.93 -19.26
CA LYS A 49 1.50 -8.46 -19.30
C LYS A 49 0.91 -7.93 -20.62
N SER A 50 0.42 -8.78 -21.51
CA SER A 50 -0.12 -8.35 -22.80
C SER A 50 -1.56 -7.85 -22.68
N VAL A 51 -1.73 -6.55 -22.44
CA VAL A 51 -3.05 -5.92 -22.27
C VAL A 51 -3.91 -6.08 -23.53
N ASP A 52 -3.31 -6.10 -24.72
CA ASP A 52 -4.05 -6.25 -25.98
C ASP A 52 -4.58 -7.68 -26.18
N ALA A 53 -3.80 -8.71 -25.80
CA ALA A 53 -4.31 -10.08 -25.76
C ALA A 53 -5.43 -10.23 -24.70
N ALA A 54 -5.30 -9.58 -23.55
CA ALA A 54 -6.35 -9.58 -22.53
C ALA A 54 -7.63 -8.90 -23.04
N LYS A 55 -7.49 -7.79 -23.77
CA LYS A 55 -8.61 -7.13 -24.46
C LYS A 55 -9.32 -8.06 -25.42
N ALA A 56 -8.57 -8.77 -26.27
CA ALA A 56 -9.15 -9.71 -27.22
C ALA A 56 -9.95 -10.82 -26.51
N LEU A 57 -9.39 -11.41 -25.45
CA LEU A 57 -10.05 -12.47 -24.66
C LEU A 57 -11.33 -11.97 -23.99
N VAL A 58 -11.26 -10.87 -23.25
CA VAL A 58 -12.38 -10.31 -22.48
C VAL A 58 -13.49 -9.78 -23.40
N THR A 59 -13.14 -9.24 -24.57
CA THR A 59 -14.13 -8.83 -25.58
C THR A 59 -14.90 -10.04 -26.12
N LYS A 60 -14.23 -11.19 -26.26
CA LYS A 60 -14.85 -12.41 -26.76
C LYS A 60 -15.76 -13.06 -25.71
N ASN A 61 -15.32 -13.09 -24.45
CA ASN A 61 -16.12 -13.55 -23.33
C ASN A 61 -15.67 -12.83 -22.06
N SER A 62 -16.50 -11.94 -21.53
CA SER A 62 -16.14 -11.11 -20.38
C SER A 62 -16.10 -11.88 -19.06
N SER A 63 -16.81 -13.01 -18.93
CA SER A 63 -16.82 -13.80 -17.69
C SER A 63 -15.45 -14.40 -17.37
N VAL A 64 -14.55 -14.50 -18.36
CA VAL A 64 -13.18 -15.01 -18.18
C VAL A 64 -12.39 -14.22 -17.15
N THR A 65 -12.73 -12.96 -16.87
CA THR A 65 -12.05 -12.18 -15.82
C THR A 65 -12.32 -12.71 -14.41
N GLN A 66 -13.34 -13.54 -14.23
CA GLN A 66 -13.79 -14.07 -12.94
C GLN A 66 -13.71 -15.60 -12.86
N VAL A 67 -13.16 -16.27 -13.88
CA VAL A 67 -12.93 -17.72 -13.82
C VAL A 67 -11.69 -17.97 -12.97
N PRO A 68 -11.81 -18.63 -11.79
CA PRO A 68 -10.67 -18.92 -10.96
C PRO A 68 -9.90 -20.14 -11.49
N ASP A 69 -8.63 -20.23 -11.09
CA ASP A 69 -7.84 -21.45 -11.23
C ASP A 69 -8.27 -22.54 -10.24
N PHE A 70 -7.62 -23.72 -10.27
CA PHE A 70 -7.92 -24.82 -9.35
C PHE A 70 -7.63 -24.51 -7.87
N ILE A 71 -6.89 -23.44 -7.57
CA ILE A 71 -6.59 -23.00 -6.21
C ILE A 71 -7.59 -21.93 -5.76
N GLY A 72 -8.34 -21.34 -6.70
CA GLY A 72 -9.32 -20.29 -6.44
C GLY A 72 -8.87 -18.89 -6.83
N PHE A 73 -7.71 -18.74 -7.48
CA PHE A 73 -7.17 -17.42 -7.84
C PHE A 73 -7.61 -16.99 -9.23
N THR A 74 -7.97 -15.72 -9.37
CA THR A 74 -8.39 -15.13 -10.65
C THR A 74 -7.19 -14.66 -11.47
N PRO A 75 -7.40 -14.31 -12.76
CA PRO A 75 -6.35 -13.64 -13.55
C PRO A 75 -5.89 -12.30 -12.94
N LEU A 76 -6.78 -11.59 -12.22
CA LEU A 76 -6.42 -10.35 -11.54
C LEU A 76 -5.41 -10.62 -10.42
N TYR A 77 -5.65 -11.63 -9.58
CA TYR A 77 -4.72 -12.03 -8.52
C TYR A 77 -3.31 -12.27 -9.08
N HIS A 78 -3.21 -13.10 -10.13
CA HIS A 78 -1.94 -13.44 -10.77
C HIS A 78 -1.24 -12.24 -11.42
N CYS A 79 -2.00 -11.32 -12.02
CA CYS A 79 -1.45 -10.05 -12.52
C CYS A 79 -0.82 -9.23 -11.38
N ILE A 80 -1.44 -9.19 -10.20
CA ILE A 80 -0.97 -8.38 -9.09
C ILE A 80 0.27 -9.00 -8.44
N THR A 81 0.25 -10.31 -8.18
CA THR A 81 1.31 -11.01 -7.44
C THR A 81 2.55 -11.29 -8.29
N SER A 82 2.37 -11.58 -9.58
CA SER A 82 3.48 -11.98 -10.45
C SER A 82 4.07 -10.79 -11.21
N THR A 83 3.22 -10.05 -11.93
CA THR A 83 3.69 -9.09 -12.92
C THR A 83 3.72 -7.66 -12.43
N ARG A 84 2.84 -7.33 -11.48
CA ARG A 84 2.59 -5.96 -11.00
C ARG A 84 2.36 -5.00 -12.17
N CYS A 85 1.67 -5.46 -13.21
CA CYS A 85 1.31 -4.63 -14.34
C CYS A 85 0.06 -3.81 -13.99
N LYS A 86 0.27 -2.56 -13.57
CA LYS A 86 -0.83 -1.67 -13.12
C LYS A 86 -1.88 -1.44 -14.21
N GLU A 87 -1.47 -1.34 -15.47
CA GLU A 87 -2.40 -1.16 -16.60
C GLU A 87 -3.30 -2.40 -16.80
N MET A 88 -2.72 -3.60 -16.75
CA MET A 88 -3.47 -4.84 -16.80
C MET A 88 -4.42 -4.98 -15.60
N ALA A 89 -3.97 -4.65 -14.39
CA ALA A 89 -4.82 -4.68 -13.20
C ALA A 89 -6.00 -3.73 -13.32
N TRP A 90 -5.78 -2.49 -13.79
CA TRP A 90 -6.86 -1.53 -14.08
C TRP A 90 -7.84 -2.08 -15.12
N TYR A 91 -7.33 -2.66 -16.20
CA TYR A 91 -8.14 -3.23 -17.26
C TYR A 91 -9.06 -4.35 -16.73
N LEU A 92 -8.50 -5.29 -15.97
CA LEU A 92 -9.26 -6.41 -15.40
C LEU A 92 -10.31 -5.93 -14.39
N VAL A 93 -9.93 -5.05 -13.44
CA VAL A 93 -10.86 -4.49 -12.45
C VAL A 93 -12.02 -3.74 -13.12
N PHE A 94 -11.71 -2.89 -14.10
CA PHE A 94 -12.73 -2.11 -14.79
C PHE A 94 -13.73 -2.98 -15.55
N ASN A 95 -13.24 -4.00 -16.27
CA ASN A 95 -14.11 -4.89 -17.04
C ASN A 95 -14.88 -5.87 -16.16
N THR A 96 -14.36 -6.28 -15.01
CA THR A 96 -15.14 -7.06 -14.05
C THR A 96 -16.32 -6.25 -13.50
N ILE A 97 -16.08 -5.00 -13.07
CA ILE A 97 -17.12 -4.15 -12.45
C ILE A 97 -18.24 -3.78 -13.42
N ILE A 98 -17.93 -3.54 -14.70
CA ILE A 98 -18.95 -3.18 -15.69
C ILE A 98 -19.93 -4.34 -15.94
N ASN A 99 -19.43 -5.57 -15.85
CA ASN A 99 -20.17 -6.78 -16.22
C ASN A 99 -20.88 -7.46 -15.04
N ASP A 100 -20.53 -7.14 -13.78
CA ASP A 100 -21.21 -7.65 -12.58
C ASP A 100 -21.84 -6.52 -11.75
N ARG A 101 -23.17 -6.54 -11.61
CA ARG A 101 -23.96 -5.49 -10.94
C ARG A 101 -24.53 -5.89 -9.58
N SER A 102 -24.19 -7.07 -9.05
CA SER A 102 -24.85 -7.64 -7.87
C SER A 102 -24.03 -7.44 -6.59
N ALA A 103 -23.06 -8.32 -6.35
CA ALA A 103 -22.16 -8.32 -5.21
C ALA A 103 -20.78 -7.77 -5.58
N CYS A 104 -19.91 -7.56 -4.58
CA CYS A 104 -18.51 -7.27 -4.87
C CYS A 104 -17.87 -8.52 -5.47
N PRO A 105 -17.30 -8.45 -6.69
CA PRO A 105 -16.70 -9.61 -7.34
C PRO A 105 -15.27 -9.86 -6.88
N PHE A 106 -14.72 -9.01 -6.01
CA PHE A 106 -13.33 -9.09 -5.56
C PHE A 106 -13.24 -9.66 -4.15
N SER A 107 -12.20 -10.46 -3.91
CA SER A 107 -11.92 -11.01 -2.58
C SER A 107 -11.08 -10.07 -1.72
N ASP A 108 -11.09 -10.31 -0.41
CA ASP A 108 -10.23 -9.63 0.56
C ASP A 108 -8.74 -9.81 0.23
N ASP A 109 -8.38 -10.99 -0.28
CA ASP A 109 -7.01 -11.31 -0.71
C ASP A 109 -6.59 -10.48 -1.91
N GLU A 110 -7.47 -10.30 -2.91
CA GLU A 110 -7.19 -9.44 -4.06
C GLU A 110 -7.03 -7.99 -3.65
N LEU A 111 -7.88 -7.49 -2.75
CA LEU A 111 -7.78 -6.14 -2.23
C LEU A 111 -6.47 -5.95 -1.45
N SER A 112 -6.11 -6.91 -0.59
CA SER A 112 -4.85 -6.91 0.16
C SER A 112 -3.64 -6.97 -0.77
N CYS A 113 -3.70 -7.78 -1.83
CA CYS A 113 -2.68 -7.84 -2.87
C CYS A 113 -2.55 -6.51 -3.62
N LEU A 114 -3.65 -5.82 -3.94
CA LEU A 114 -3.62 -4.49 -4.56
C LEU A 114 -2.93 -3.46 -3.66
N LEU A 115 -3.21 -3.48 -2.36
CA LEU A 115 -2.57 -2.60 -1.38
C LEU A 115 -1.09 -2.91 -1.24
N GLY A 116 -0.70 -4.19 -1.09
CA GLY A 116 0.68 -4.65 -1.12
C GLY A 116 1.39 -4.35 -2.45
N ALA A 117 0.63 -4.28 -3.54
CA ALA A 117 1.14 -3.91 -4.85
C ALA A 117 1.46 -2.41 -4.99
N GLY A 118 0.92 -1.58 -4.10
CA GLY A 118 0.97 -0.12 -4.21
C GLY A 118 -0.06 0.43 -5.21
N PHE A 119 -1.06 -0.38 -5.60
CA PHE A 119 -2.14 0.01 -6.51
C PHE A 119 -3.31 0.61 -5.73
N HIS A 120 -2.99 1.56 -4.85
CA HIS A 120 -3.95 2.18 -3.94
C HIS A 120 -5.07 2.93 -4.67
N ASP A 121 -4.81 3.45 -5.87
CA ASP A 121 -5.83 4.08 -6.70
C ASP A 121 -6.88 3.07 -7.22
N ILE A 122 -6.43 1.87 -7.60
CA ILE A 122 -7.33 0.75 -7.96
C ILE A 122 -8.12 0.29 -6.74
N ALA A 123 -7.43 0.05 -5.61
CA ALA A 123 -8.07 -0.33 -4.35
C ALA A 123 -9.12 0.70 -3.91
N MET A 124 -8.80 2.00 -4.00
CA MET A 124 -9.75 3.07 -3.70
C MET A 124 -10.95 3.09 -4.63
N TYR A 125 -10.76 2.79 -5.91
CA TYR A 125 -11.86 2.71 -6.85
C TYR A 125 -12.83 1.58 -6.49
N ILE A 126 -12.31 0.41 -6.10
CA ILE A 126 -13.11 -0.72 -5.62
C ILE A 126 -13.83 -0.36 -4.32
N LEU A 127 -13.12 0.17 -3.32
CA LEU A 127 -13.68 0.56 -2.02
C LEU A 127 -14.81 1.60 -2.14
N LYS A 128 -14.67 2.58 -3.05
CA LYS A 128 -15.74 3.55 -3.31
C LYS A 128 -16.96 2.93 -3.98
N ARG A 129 -16.75 1.90 -4.80
CA ARG A 129 -17.84 1.23 -5.52
C ARG A 129 -18.59 0.24 -4.63
N TYR A 130 -17.87 -0.43 -3.72
CA TYR A 130 -18.39 -1.44 -2.80
C TYR A 130 -18.00 -1.11 -1.34
N PRO A 131 -18.53 -0.01 -0.77
CA PRO A 131 -18.09 0.50 0.53
C PRO A 131 -18.35 -0.45 1.70
N THR A 132 -19.40 -1.27 1.61
CA THR A 132 -19.79 -2.23 2.67
C THR A 132 -19.17 -3.61 2.49
N ALA A 133 -18.56 -3.92 1.34
CA ALA A 133 -18.08 -5.27 1.05
C ALA A 133 -16.84 -5.65 1.88
N PHE A 134 -16.09 -4.66 2.34
CA PHE A 134 -14.80 -4.84 3.03
C PHE A 134 -14.81 -4.25 4.45
N SER A 135 -15.99 -4.13 5.08
CA SER A 135 -16.11 -3.61 6.44
C SER A 135 -15.27 -4.42 7.42
N ASP A 136 -15.35 -5.74 7.29
CA ASP A 136 -14.73 -6.71 8.20
C ASP A 136 -13.22 -6.83 7.95
N SER A 137 -12.79 -6.48 6.73
CA SER A 137 -11.39 -6.49 6.28
C SER A 137 -10.64 -5.20 6.64
N SER A 138 -11.27 -4.27 7.38
CA SER A 138 -10.67 -2.99 7.80
C SER A 138 -9.34 -3.17 8.54
N PHE A 139 -9.27 -4.18 9.43
CA PHE A 139 -8.03 -4.53 10.13
C PHE A 139 -6.92 -4.95 9.14
N LEU A 140 -7.22 -5.89 8.24
CA LEU A 140 -6.24 -6.42 7.28
C LEU A 140 -5.70 -5.32 6.36
N MET A 141 -6.56 -4.41 5.91
CA MET A 141 -6.16 -3.28 5.07
C MET A 141 -5.21 -2.33 5.79
N LEU A 142 -5.56 -1.92 7.02
CA LEU A 142 -4.73 -1.00 7.80
C LEU A 142 -3.41 -1.67 8.23
N PHE A 143 -3.46 -2.95 8.60
CA PHE A 143 -2.28 -3.74 8.94
C PHE A 143 -1.33 -3.88 7.74
N THR A 144 -1.85 -4.22 6.56
CA THR A 144 -1.05 -4.31 5.33
C THR A 144 -0.37 -2.97 5.01
N LEU A 145 -1.08 -1.85 5.20
CA LEU A 145 -0.52 -0.52 4.96
C LEU A 145 0.52 -0.12 6.02
N SER A 146 0.34 -0.49 7.29
CA SER A 146 1.32 -0.19 8.34
C SER A 146 2.65 -0.93 8.16
N GLU A 147 2.64 -2.09 7.50
CA GLU A 147 3.84 -2.86 7.14
C GLU A 147 4.61 -2.28 5.92
N LEU A 148 4.07 -1.26 5.25
CA LEU A 148 4.60 -0.75 3.97
C LEU A 148 5.03 0.73 4.06
N PRO A 149 6.09 1.08 4.81
CA PRO A 149 6.53 2.46 4.96
C PRO A 149 6.91 3.14 3.65
N SER A 150 7.34 2.37 2.65
CA SER A 150 7.65 2.89 1.31
C SER A 150 6.42 3.39 0.54
N HIS A 151 5.21 3.09 0.99
CA HIS A 151 3.97 3.57 0.38
C HIS A 151 3.54 4.94 0.92
N PHE A 152 4.26 5.49 1.91
CA PHE A 152 3.98 6.77 2.55
C PHE A 152 5.16 7.71 2.42
N GLN A 153 4.91 9.02 2.35
CA GLN A 153 5.99 9.99 2.15
C GLN A 153 6.93 10.04 3.36
N SER A 154 6.42 9.86 4.58
CA SER A 154 7.25 9.92 5.78
C SER A 154 8.19 8.72 5.90
N GLY A 155 7.71 7.51 5.55
CA GLY A 155 8.44 6.24 5.60
C GLY A 155 9.30 5.99 4.36
N HIS A 156 9.03 6.66 3.25
CA HIS A 156 9.85 6.56 2.04
C HIS A 156 11.16 7.33 2.20
N ASN A 157 12.29 6.62 2.22
CA ASN A 157 13.61 7.23 2.33
C ASN A 157 14.12 7.73 0.97
N PHE A 158 13.65 8.90 0.53
CA PHE A 158 14.25 9.56 -0.63
C PHE A 158 15.63 10.14 -0.28
N GLY A 159 16.64 9.80 -1.10
CA GLY A 159 17.89 10.56 -1.15
C GLY A 159 17.63 12.04 -1.49
N PHE A 160 18.58 12.91 -1.13
CA PHE A 160 18.44 14.38 -1.21
C PHE A 160 17.83 14.86 -2.54
N TRP A 161 18.40 14.45 -3.68
CA TRP A 161 17.95 14.86 -5.01
C TRP A 161 16.54 14.38 -5.38
N LYS A 162 16.12 13.20 -4.90
CA LYS A 162 14.77 12.69 -5.15
C LYS A 162 13.71 13.47 -4.37
N ARG A 163 14.05 14.06 -3.21
CA ARG A 163 13.14 14.93 -2.45
C ARG A 163 12.85 16.24 -3.16
N CYS A 164 13.88 16.86 -3.75
CA CYS A 164 13.72 18.09 -4.51
C CYS A 164 12.74 17.88 -5.69
N ILE A 165 12.93 16.81 -6.45
CA ILE A 165 12.03 16.46 -7.56
C ILE A 165 10.62 16.19 -7.03
N TYR A 166 10.48 15.45 -5.93
CA TYR A 166 9.17 15.14 -5.33
C TYR A 166 8.35 16.39 -4.95
N HIS A 167 9.01 17.45 -4.46
CA HIS A 167 8.34 18.70 -4.13
C HIS A 167 7.86 19.48 -5.36
N CYS A 168 8.59 19.39 -6.48
CA CYS A 168 8.26 20.07 -7.73
C CYS A 168 7.17 19.37 -8.55
N VAL A 169 6.83 18.11 -8.26
CA VAL A 169 5.77 17.39 -8.97
C VAL A 169 4.38 17.80 -8.40
N PRO A 170 3.39 18.19 -9.22
CA PRO A 170 2.02 18.51 -8.78
C PRO A 170 1.34 17.35 -8.05
N ARG A 171 0.38 17.71 -7.18
CA ARG A 171 -0.35 16.77 -6.31
C ARG A 171 -1.52 16.10 -7.03
N GLU A 172 -2.15 16.77 -7.98
CA GLU A 172 -3.28 16.25 -8.76
C GLU A 172 -3.03 16.43 -10.26
N LEU A 173 -3.66 15.55 -11.03
CA LEU A 173 -3.70 15.62 -12.48
C LEU A 173 -4.47 16.87 -12.90
N GLU A 174 -3.78 17.98 -13.08
CA GLU A 174 -4.19 18.93 -14.11
C GLU A 174 -3.96 18.22 -15.46
N TYR A 175 -4.95 17.44 -15.87
CA TYR A 175 -5.01 16.80 -17.17
C TYR A 175 -5.08 17.91 -18.22
N GLY A 176 -3.91 18.34 -18.70
CA GLY A 176 -3.77 19.50 -19.58
C GLY A 176 -2.35 20.07 -19.66
N ASN A 177 -1.49 19.81 -18.67
CA ASN A 177 -0.11 20.31 -18.72
C ASN A 177 0.79 19.45 -19.62
N THR A 178 0.78 19.75 -20.93
CA THR A 178 1.61 19.17 -22.00
C THR A 178 3.09 19.09 -21.63
N ILE A 179 3.60 20.08 -20.90
CA ILE A 179 4.99 20.15 -20.44
C ILE A 179 5.33 18.96 -19.54
N TRP A 180 4.44 18.54 -18.65
CA TRP A 180 4.75 17.43 -17.73
C TRP A 180 4.77 16.07 -18.42
N ASN A 181 3.91 15.89 -19.41
CA ASN A 181 3.87 14.67 -20.20
C ASN A 181 5.14 14.53 -21.04
N VAL A 182 5.64 15.63 -21.62
CA VAL A 182 6.92 15.67 -22.35
C VAL A 182 8.12 15.47 -21.42
N LEU A 183 8.15 16.11 -20.25
CA LEU A 183 9.26 15.95 -19.32
C LEU A 183 9.35 14.53 -18.72
N GLN A 184 8.23 13.81 -18.62
CA GLN A 184 8.23 12.41 -18.17
C GLN A 184 8.76 11.43 -19.20
N THR A 185 8.57 11.70 -20.49
CA THR A 185 9.17 10.88 -21.55
C THR A 185 10.67 11.15 -21.67
N LEU A 186 11.10 12.39 -21.41
CA LEU A 186 12.51 12.79 -21.46
C LEU A 186 13.30 12.41 -20.20
N VAL A 187 12.68 12.44 -19.02
CA VAL A 187 13.37 12.25 -17.73
C VAL A 187 12.70 11.14 -16.89
N PRO A 188 13.23 9.90 -16.91
CA PRO A 188 12.67 8.78 -16.15
C PRO A 188 12.58 9.02 -14.64
N SER A 189 13.51 9.79 -14.07
CA SER A 189 13.52 10.12 -12.63
C SER A 189 12.31 10.94 -12.19
N ILE A 190 11.80 11.80 -13.07
CA ILE A 190 10.58 12.58 -12.84
C ILE A 190 9.37 11.65 -12.80
N LYS A 191 9.28 10.73 -13.77
CA LYS A 191 8.21 9.73 -13.82
C LYS A 191 8.17 8.92 -12.53
N LEU A 192 9.33 8.43 -12.07
CA LEU A 192 9.44 7.70 -10.80
C LEU A 192 9.00 8.53 -9.59
N ALA A 193 9.41 9.80 -9.51
CA ALA A 193 9.01 10.69 -8.43
C ALA A 193 7.50 10.96 -8.44
N ARG A 194 6.91 11.11 -9.64
CA ARG A 194 5.46 11.27 -9.83
C ARG A 194 4.70 10.03 -9.43
N ASP A 195 5.12 8.86 -9.89
CA ASP A 195 4.46 7.59 -9.57
C ASP A 195 4.51 7.32 -8.06
N ALA A 196 5.64 7.62 -7.42
CA ALA A 196 5.75 7.55 -5.96
C ALA A 196 4.82 8.57 -5.26
N LYS A 197 4.75 9.82 -5.75
CA LYS A 197 3.86 10.83 -5.19
C LYS A 197 2.39 10.44 -5.28
N LEU A 198 1.95 9.94 -6.44
CA LEU A 198 0.60 9.42 -6.62
C LEU A 198 0.34 8.23 -5.70
N ARG A 199 1.29 7.30 -5.57
CA ARG A 199 1.18 6.19 -4.63
C ARG A 199 0.97 6.68 -3.20
N HIS A 200 1.77 7.64 -2.74
CA HIS A 200 1.68 8.16 -1.38
C HIS A 200 0.34 8.85 -1.11
N VAL A 201 -0.10 9.72 -2.03
CA VAL A 201 -1.40 10.40 -1.91
C VAL A 201 -2.54 9.39 -1.90
N SER A 202 -2.50 8.39 -2.78
CA SER A 202 -3.52 7.36 -2.84
C SER A 202 -3.50 6.44 -1.60
N ALA A 203 -2.33 6.10 -1.05
CA ALA A 203 -2.23 5.32 0.18
C ALA A 203 -2.89 6.05 1.36
N VAL A 204 -2.62 7.34 1.51
CA VAL A 204 -3.26 8.19 2.53
C VAL A 204 -4.78 8.20 2.37
N ARG A 205 -5.29 8.33 1.13
CA ARG A 205 -6.73 8.27 0.85
C ARG A 205 -7.36 6.94 1.25
N VAL A 206 -6.66 5.81 1.08
CA VAL A 206 -7.13 4.49 1.58
C VAL A 206 -7.24 4.50 3.10
N VAL A 207 -6.18 4.91 3.80
CA VAL A 207 -6.18 4.95 5.27
C VAL A 207 -7.30 5.85 5.79
N GLU A 208 -7.48 7.04 5.21
CA GLU A 208 -8.55 7.95 5.60
C GLU A 208 -9.93 7.33 5.38
N PHE A 209 -10.16 6.71 4.22
CA PHE A 209 -11.42 6.04 3.93
C PHE A 209 -11.73 4.92 4.93
N VAL A 210 -10.77 4.01 5.16
CA VAL A 210 -10.96 2.87 6.07
C VAL A 210 -11.14 3.35 7.51
N CYS A 211 -10.33 4.29 8.00
CA CYS A 211 -10.49 4.83 9.35
C CYS A 211 -11.81 5.60 9.51
N SER A 212 -12.30 6.30 8.48
CA SER A 212 -13.62 6.94 8.52
C SER A 212 -14.76 5.92 8.59
N GLN A 213 -14.65 4.78 7.90
CA GLN A 213 -15.64 3.68 8.02
C GLN A 213 -15.65 3.10 9.44
N VAL A 214 -14.47 2.78 9.99
CA VAL A 214 -14.33 2.29 11.38
C VAL A 214 -14.93 3.30 12.38
N SER A 215 -14.65 4.59 12.20
CA SER A 215 -15.20 5.64 13.06
C SER A 215 -16.72 5.77 12.93
N ALA A 216 -17.28 5.63 11.72
CA ALA A 216 -18.72 5.73 11.49
C ALA A 216 -19.50 4.57 12.11
N ASN A 217 -18.88 3.38 12.18
CA ASN A 217 -19.48 2.19 12.78
C ASN A 217 -19.48 2.22 14.31
N ASN A 218 -18.92 3.27 14.95
CA ASN A 218 -18.75 3.39 16.40
C ASN A 218 -18.08 2.16 17.02
N ASP A 219 -17.18 1.53 16.28
CA ASP A 219 -16.49 0.32 16.73
C ASP A 219 -15.36 0.69 17.68
N SER A 220 -15.73 1.07 18.91
CA SER A 220 -14.80 1.34 20.01
C SER A 220 -13.97 0.10 20.36
N GLN A 221 -14.43 -1.10 19.94
CA GLN A 221 -13.71 -2.35 20.12
C GLN A 221 -12.69 -2.60 19.00
N PHE A 222 -12.82 -1.94 17.84
CA PHE A 222 -11.88 -2.10 16.73
C PHE A 222 -10.44 -1.88 17.16
N TRP A 223 -10.18 -0.92 18.04
CA TRP A 223 -8.84 -0.63 18.55
C TRP A 223 -8.51 -1.37 19.85
N GLN A 224 -9.14 -2.52 20.10
CA GLN A 224 -8.69 -3.43 21.15
C GLN A 224 -7.60 -4.37 20.61
N SER A 225 -6.95 -5.11 21.50
CA SER A 225 -5.99 -6.14 21.09
C SER A 225 -6.69 -7.19 20.21
N PRO A 226 -6.13 -7.57 19.04
CA PRO A 226 -4.76 -7.32 18.57
C PRO A 226 -4.56 -6.08 17.67
N ASN A 227 -5.63 -5.38 17.32
CA ASN A 227 -5.64 -4.34 16.29
C ASN A 227 -4.83 -3.09 16.64
N VAL A 228 -4.59 -2.83 17.94
CA VAL A 228 -3.65 -1.80 18.41
C VAL A 228 -2.25 -1.99 17.83
N GLY A 229 -1.88 -3.21 17.42
CA GLY A 229 -0.61 -3.49 16.74
C GLY A 229 -0.38 -2.63 15.50
N ILE A 230 -1.44 -2.21 14.78
CA ILE A 230 -1.35 -1.37 13.58
C ILE A 230 -0.67 -0.04 13.90
N ILE A 231 -1.09 0.65 14.97
CA ILE A 231 -0.54 1.96 15.31
C ILE A 231 0.92 1.84 15.75
N PHE A 232 1.25 0.81 16.54
CA PHE A 232 2.63 0.58 16.98
C PHE A 232 3.54 0.21 15.83
N ASN A 233 3.08 -0.60 14.87
CA ASN A 233 3.84 -0.89 13.66
C ASN A 233 4.06 0.39 12.82
N ALA A 234 3.02 1.20 12.61
CA ALA A 234 3.16 2.47 11.91
C ALA A 234 4.16 3.42 12.59
N ILE A 235 4.13 3.50 13.94
CA ILE A 235 5.11 4.26 14.73
C ILE A 235 6.51 3.72 14.52
N SER A 236 6.73 2.41 14.72
CA SER A 236 8.02 1.74 14.57
C SER A 236 8.61 1.88 13.17
N SER A 237 7.75 1.89 12.15
CA SER A 237 8.10 2.04 10.74
C SER A 237 8.21 3.50 10.26
N GLY A 238 7.88 4.47 11.11
CA GLY A 238 8.02 5.90 10.77
C GLY A 238 6.93 6.45 9.85
N ILE A 239 5.73 5.84 9.84
CA ILE A 239 4.60 6.21 9.00
C ILE A 239 3.73 7.25 9.70
N VAL A 240 4.09 8.53 9.53
CA VAL A 240 3.47 9.69 10.17
C VAL A 240 2.03 9.86 9.72
N GLU A 241 1.72 9.57 8.45
CA GLU A 241 0.40 9.75 7.89
C GLU A 241 -0.63 8.86 8.60
N ILE A 242 -0.37 7.55 8.75
CA ILE A 242 -1.23 6.62 9.50
C ILE A 242 -1.39 7.11 10.95
N VAL A 243 -0.28 7.40 11.64
CA VAL A 243 -0.29 7.85 13.04
C VAL A 243 -1.15 9.11 13.21
N SER A 244 -0.99 10.08 12.31
CA SER A 244 -1.74 11.34 12.33
C SER A 244 -3.25 11.15 12.11
N ILE A 245 -3.63 10.23 11.23
CA ILE A 245 -5.05 9.92 10.95
C ILE A 245 -5.66 9.19 12.15
N CYS A 246 -4.97 8.18 12.68
CA CYS A 246 -5.40 7.42 13.83
C CYS A 246 -5.66 8.31 15.04
N PHE A 247 -4.72 9.17 15.44
CA PHE A 247 -4.92 10.04 16.61
C PHE A 247 -5.94 11.18 16.36
N ARG A 248 -6.15 11.58 15.11
CA ARG A 248 -7.17 12.58 14.77
C ARG A 248 -8.58 12.02 14.90
N LEU A 249 -8.79 10.78 14.45
CA LEU A 249 -10.11 10.12 14.47
C LEU A 249 -10.37 9.37 15.77
N PHE A 250 -9.32 8.89 16.44
CA PHE A 250 -9.39 8.10 17.67
C PHE A 250 -8.38 8.64 18.70
N PRO A 251 -8.68 9.78 19.37
CA PRO A 251 -7.77 10.41 20.32
C PRO A 251 -7.38 9.51 21.51
N ASP A 252 -8.24 8.56 21.89
CA ASP A 252 -7.99 7.65 23.02
C ASP A 252 -6.82 6.69 22.77
N LEU A 253 -6.48 6.45 21.50
CA LEU A 253 -5.32 5.63 21.12
C LEU A 253 -4.02 6.14 21.71
N VAL A 254 -3.92 7.43 22.02
CA VAL A 254 -2.75 8.02 22.66
C VAL A 254 -2.41 7.21 23.93
N TRP A 255 -3.41 6.88 24.75
CA TRP A 255 -3.28 6.13 26.02
C TRP A 255 -2.97 4.65 25.89
N THR A 256 -2.91 4.12 24.68
CA THR A 256 -2.58 2.70 24.48
C THR A 256 -1.15 2.42 24.90
N HIS A 257 -1.00 1.35 25.67
CA HIS A 257 0.27 0.87 26.17
C HIS A 257 0.56 -0.50 25.56
N ASN A 258 1.69 -0.63 24.86
CA ASN A 258 2.19 -1.92 24.42
C ASN A 258 2.94 -2.57 25.60
N PRO A 259 2.53 -3.77 26.08
CA PRO A 259 3.19 -4.45 27.19
C PRO A 259 4.72 -4.60 27.05
N ASN A 260 5.22 -4.74 25.82
CA ASN A 260 6.64 -5.00 25.53
C ASN A 260 7.42 -3.74 25.12
N GLU A 261 6.73 -2.72 24.61
CA GLU A 261 7.37 -1.57 23.96
C GLU A 261 7.05 -0.23 24.64
N GLY A 262 6.03 -0.19 25.49
CA GLY A 262 5.59 0.99 26.20
C GLY A 262 4.58 1.83 25.42
N TYR A 263 4.55 3.13 25.71
CA TYR A 263 3.67 4.09 25.04
C TYR A 263 4.21 4.53 23.67
N ALA A 264 3.33 5.09 22.82
CA ALA A 264 3.65 5.55 21.47
C ALA A 264 4.95 6.38 21.36
N ALA A 265 5.19 7.31 22.28
CA ALA A 265 6.41 8.12 22.29
C ALA A 265 7.69 7.30 22.59
N GLN A 266 7.61 6.33 23.50
CA GLN A 266 8.73 5.43 23.81
C GLN A 266 9.07 4.55 22.61
N VAL A 267 8.07 4.03 21.90
CA VAL A 267 8.26 3.26 20.67
C VAL A 267 8.90 4.10 19.57
N ALA A 268 8.46 5.35 19.40
CA ALA A 268 9.05 6.28 18.44
C ALA A 268 10.54 6.56 18.75
N ILE A 269 10.89 6.76 20.03
CA ILE A 269 12.28 6.98 20.47
C ILE A 269 13.13 5.74 20.25
N ARG A 270 12.63 4.57 20.67
CA ARG A 270 13.32 3.28 20.53
C ARG A 270 13.67 2.98 19.07
N ASN A 271 12.76 3.30 18.15
CA ASN A 271 12.96 3.08 16.71
C ASN A 271 13.58 4.29 15.98
N ARG A 272 13.98 5.35 16.69
CA ARG A 272 14.57 6.58 16.14
C ARG A 272 13.73 7.28 15.07
N GLN A 273 12.42 7.30 15.28
CA GLN A 273 11.46 7.84 14.32
C GLN A 273 11.21 9.33 14.60
N GLU A 274 12.16 10.17 14.19
CA GLU A 274 12.18 11.62 14.44
C GLU A 274 10.89 12.32 14.00
N LYS A 275 10.39 12.02 12.80
CA LYS A 275 9.19 12.66 12.26
C LYS A 275 7.95 12.28 13.07
N VAL A 276 7.86 11.05 13.55
CA VAL A 276 6.75 10.57 14.39
C VAL A 276 6.83 11.19 15.78
N PHE A 277 8.02 11.23 16.38
CA PHE A 277 8.21 11.89 17.68
C PHE A 277 7.91 13.39 17.60
N SER A 278 8.40 14.08 16.57
CA SER A 278 8.05 15.49 16.33
C SER A 278 6.55 15.70 16.15
N LEU A 279 5.83 14.75 15.53
CA LEU A 279 4.37 14.83 15.42
C LEU A 279 3.76 14.76 16.82
N LEU A 280 4.11 13.74 17.61
CA LEU A 280 3.60 13.52 18.97
C LEU A 280 3.78 14.75 19.88
N CYS A 281 4.95 15.40 19.84
CA CYS A 281 5.21 16.63 20.61
C CYS A 281 4.33 17.82 20.21
N LYS A 282 3.89 17.88 18.94
CA LYS A 282 3.08 18.97 18.38
C LYS A 282 1.58 18.75 18.54
N MET A 283 1.14 17.53 18.88
CA MET A 283 -0.27 17.22 19.10
C MET A 283 -0.82 17.92 20.37
N PRO A 284 -2.16 18.03 20.52
CA PRO A 284 -2.80 18.69 21.67
C PRO A 284 -2.34 18.13 23.02
N SER A 285 -2.68 18.85 24.09
CA SER A 285 -2.19 18.67 25.47
C SER A 285 -2.17 17.23 26.00
N ILE A 286 -3.04 16.35 25.50
CA ILE A 286 -3.10 14.92 25.86
C ILE A 286 -1.83 14.15 25.47
N CYS A 287 -1.32 14.31 24.23
CA CYS A 287 -0.05 13.69 23.83
C CYS A 287 1.13 14.29 24.60
N LYS A 288 1.07 15.60 24.89
CA LYS A 288 2.07 16.26 25.73
C LYS A 288 2.04 15.71 27.16
N MET A 289 0.87 15.43 27.73
CA MET A 289 0.76 14.81 29.05
C MET A 289 1.39 13.42 29.10
N GLN A 290 1.28 12.61 28.05
CA GLN A 290 1.98 11.33 27.98
C GLN A 290 3.49 11.46 27.87
N VAL A 291 3.93 12.33 26.96
CA VAL A 291 5.35 12.65 26.79
C VAL A 291 5.91 13.11 28.14
N MET A 292 5.21 14.00 28.85
CA MET A 292 5.54 14.44 30.21
C MET A 292 5.48 13.30 31.23
N HIS A 293 4.48 12.41 31.18
CA HIS A 293 4.36 11.27 32.09
C HIS A 293 5.57 10.32 31.96
N ILE A 294 6.04 10.07 30.73
CA ILE A 294 7.28 9.31 30.44
C ILE A 294 8.52 10.01 31.03
N PHE A 295 8.56 11.34 31.01
CA PHE A 295 9.64 12.10 31.66
C PHE A 295 9.59 12.00 33.20
N THR A 296 8.42 11.71 33.79
CA THR A 296 8.22 11.66 35.25
C THR A 296 8.24 10.25 35.86
N SER A 297 8.07 9.19 35.07
CA SER A 297 8.02 7.82 35.58
C SER A 297 9.42 7.21 35.76
N GLY A 298 9.95 7.30 36.99
CA GLY A 298 10.98 6.44 37.58
C GLY A 298 12.43 6.57 37.05
N PRO A 299 13.44 6.29 37.91
CA PRO A 299 14.86 6.58 37.61
C PRO A 299 15.49 5.74 36.48
N TYR A 300 14.82 4.71 35.94
CA TYR A 300 15.38 3.78 34.95
C TYR A 300 14.83 3.95 33.52
N THR A 301 13.85 4.83 33.32
CA THR A 301 13.07 4.94 32.06
C THR A 301 12.98 6.36 31.52
N SER A 302 13.79 7.28 32.03
CA SER A 302 13.87 8.62 31.48
C SER A 302 14.25 8.57 29.98
N THR A 303 13.57 9.38 29.19
CA THR A 303 13.75 9.57 27.75
C THR A 303 15.22 9.80 27.38
N SER A 304 15.99 10.43 28.28
CA SER A 304 17.45 10.62 28.21
C SER A 304 18.24 9.32 28.28
N HIS A 305 17.94 8.44 29.22
CA HIS A 305 18.56 7.13 29.29
C HIS A 305 18.17 6.27 28.07
N LEU A 306 16.92 6.31 27.61
CA LEU A 306 16.49 5.57 26.41
C LEU A 306 17.16 6.10 25.14
N ALA A 307 17.13 7.41 24.89
CA ALA A 307 17.78 8.02 23.72
C ALA A 307 19.30 7.78 23.72
N ALA A 308 19.96 7.90 24.87
CA ALA A 308 21.40 7.65 25.02
C ALA A 308 21.75 6.17 24.90
N ARG A 309 20.95 5.25 25.45
CA ARG A 309 21.19 3.80 25.35
C ARG A 309 21.05 3.29 23.91
N PHE A 310 20.12 3.85 23.14
CA PHE A 310 19.92 3.47 21.74
C PHE A 310 20.75 4.34 20.76
N ALA A 311 21.47 5.35 21.27
CA ALA A 311 22.53 6.09 20.56
C ALA A 311 23.60 5.15 19.97
N SER A 312 23.93 4.08 20.72
CA SER A 312 25.06 3.19 20.46
C SER A 312 24.79 2.04 19.46
N GLN A 313 23.54 1.78 19.08
CA GLN A 313 23.15 0.59 18.28
C GLN A 313 23.02 0.85 16.77
N VAL A 314 23.50 1.98 16.28
CA VAL A 314 23.28 2.42 14.88
C VAL A 314 24.25 1.78 13.90
N LYS A 315 23.72 1.35 12.73
CA LYS A 315 24.53 1.08 11.53
C LYS A 315 25.28 2.35 11.13
N SER A 316 26.61 2.26 11.19
CA SER A 316 27.57 3.32 10.87
C SER A 316 27.21 4.04 9.57
N ILE A 317 27.06 5.37 9.64
CA ILE A 317 27.11 6.22 8.44
C ILE A 317 28.59 6.38 8.09
N PRO A 318 28.99 6.31 6.82
CA PRO A 318 30.36 6.65 6.44
C PRO A 318 30.71 8.07 6.90
N GLY A 319 31.66 8.19 7.83
CA GLY A 319 32.18 9.45 8.35
C GLY A 319 31.70 9.80 9.76
N ALA A 320 32.65 9.90 10.70
CA ALA A 320 32.39 10.22 12.11
C ALA A 320 31.66 11.56 12.31
N ALA A 321 31.94 12.57 11.47
CA ALA A 321 31.28 13.87 11.53
C ALA A 321 29.77 13.78 11.21
N PHE A 322 29.38 12.99 10.20
CA PHE A 322 27.98 12.80 9.84
C PHE A 322 27.22 11.96 10.87
N GLN A 323 27.90 10.97 11.47
CA GLN A 323 27.37 10.22 12.60
C GLN A 323 27.12 11.17 13.78
N MET A 324 28.09 12.00 14.15
CA MET A 324 27.96 12.95 15.25
C MET A 324 26.88 14.02 14.99
N GLN A 325 26.77 14.54 13.76
CA GLN A 325 25.72 15.47 13.37
C GLN A 325 24.32 14.86 13.52
N ARG A 326 24.14 13.60 13.12
CA ARG A 326 22.84 12.92 13.22
C ARG A 326 22.48 12.63 14.67
N GLU A 327 23.43 12.22 15.50
CA GLU A 327 23.21 12.07 16.94
C GLU A 327 22.85 13.42 17.59
N LEU A 328 23.54 14.52 17.25
CA LEU A 328 23.19 15.86 17.75
C LEU A 328 21.77 16.31 17.34
N GLN A 329 21.35 16.04 16.11
CA GLN A 329 19.99 16.32 15.66
C GLN A 329 18.96 15.51 16.46
N TRP A 330 19.25 14.23 16.73
CA TRP A 330 18.42 13.37 17.56
C TRP A 330 18.29 13.89 19.00
N PHE A 331 19.38 14.29 19.64
CA PHE A 331 19.35 14.89 20.98
C PHE A 331 18.52 16.19 21.00
N LYS A 332 18.63 17.05 19.99
CA LYS A 332 17.80 18.27 19.91
C LYS A 332 16.31 17.96 19.83
N VAL A 333 15.93 16.88 19.16
CA VAL A 333 14.52 16.49 19.02
C VAL A 333 13.97 15.90 20.32
N CYS A 334 14.78 15.22 21.13
CA CYS A 334 14.33 14.59 22.37
C CYS A 334 14.40 15.48 23.63
N PHE A 335 15.21 16.55 23.64
CA PHE A 335 15.55 17.31 24.88
C PHE A 335 15.28 18.82 24.83
N ILE A 336 14.60 19.33 23.80
CA ILE A 336 14.16 20.74 23.69
C ILE A 336 12.64 20.77 23.57
#